data_AF-A0A7F5RE25-F1
#
_entry.id   AF-A0A7F5RE25-F1
#
_cell.length_a   1.000
_cell.length_b   1.000
_cell.length_c   1.000
_cell.angle_alpha   90.00
_cell.angle_beta   90.00
_cell.angle_gamma   90.00
#
_symmetry.space_group_name_H-M   'P 1'
#
loop_
_entity.id
_entity.type
_entity.pdbx_description
1 polymer ?
#
loop_
_entity_poly.entity_id
_entity_poly.type
_entity_poly.pdbx_seq_one_letter_code
_entity_poly.pdbx_strand_id
1 'polypeptide(L)'
;MLDMVQWMDEDILDVLTRPLLKNAPNTYAYTKCLTEELVGEYSSQLPIAIARPSIVTAAWKEPIPGWVDNLNGPTGLIVGAGKGVIRTMHCDASLEADIMPVDVSINGLILAAWKVGNNPPSDEPLVVNVTSYKKVKL
;
A
#
# COMPACT_ATOMS: atom_id res chain seq x y z
N MET A 1 7.59 -12.50 15.85
CA MET A 1 6.15 -12.14 15.91
C MET A 1 5.25 -13.21 15.31
N LEU A 2 5.54 -13.71 14.11
CA LEU A 2 4.75 -14.81 13.52
C LEU A 2 4.75 -16.06 14.41
N ASP A 3 5.91 -16.42 14.98
CA ASP A 3 6.01 -17.49 15.97
C ASP A 3 5.19 -17.20 17.23
N MET A 4 5.05 -15.91 17.60
CA MET A 4 4.25 -15.53 18.75
C MET A 4 2.76 -15.79 18.53
N VAL A 5 2.27 -15.72 17.30
CA VAL A 5 0.84 -15.95 17.02
C VAL A 5 0.50 -17.45 17.02
N GLN A 6 1.45 -18.33 16.70
CA GLN A 6 1.18 -19.77 16.53
C GLN A 6 0.86 -20.53 17.83
N TRP A 7 1.31 -20.02 18.96
CA TRP A 7 1.23 -20.66 20.29
C TRP A 7 0.36 -19.86 21.28
N MET A 8 -0.19 -18.72 20.87
CA MET A 8 -0.99 -17.85 21.72
C MET A 8 -2.48 -18.15 21.57
N ASP A 9 -3.19 -18.15 22.70
CA ASP A 9 -4.65 -18.28 22.72
C ASP A 9 -5.33 -17.05 22.10
N GLU A 10 -6.49 -17.26 21.45
CA GLU A 10 -7.25 -16.20 20.79
C GLU A 10 -7.60 -15.03 21.73
N ASP A 11 -7.99 -15.32 22.98
CA ASP A 11 -8.30 -14.30 23.98
C ASP A 11 -7.10 -13.37 24.26
N ILE A 12 -5.88 -13.92 24.24
CA ILE A 12 -4.66 -13.14 24.46
C ILE A 12 -4.36 -12.31 23.21
N LEU A 13 -4.56 -12.87 22.01
CA LEU A 13 -4.38 -12.15 20.75
C LEU A 13 -5.33 -10.94 20.65
N ASP A 14 -6.58 -11.10 21.07
CA ASP A 14 -7.56 -10.02 21.10
C ASP A 14 -7.15 -8.89 22.04
N VAL A 15 -6.65 -9.23 23.23
CA VAL A 15 -6.11 -8.24 24.18
C VAL A 15 -4.87 -7.53 23.62
N LEU A 16 -3.98 -8.26 22.93
CA LEU A 16 -2.75 -7.69 22.38
C LEU A 16 -2.94 -6.91 21.07
N THR A 17 -4.02 -7.14 20.33
CA THR A 17 -4.24 -6.53 19.01
C THR A 17 -4.16 -5.01 19.07
N ARG A 18 -4.87 -4.35 20.01
CA ARG A 18 -4.83 -2.88 20.14
C ARG A 18 -3.43 -2.35 20.47
N PRO A 19 -2.71 -2.87 21.49
CA PRO A 19 -1.32 -2.50 21.76
C PRO A 19 -0.37 -2.72 20.58
N LEU A 20 -0.56 -3.78 19.79
CA LEU A 20 0.31 -4.12 18.66
C LEU A 20 0.11 -3.17 17.48
N LEU A 21 -1.14 -2.80 17.18
CA LEU A 21 -1.43 -1.86 16.10
C LEU A 21 -0.78 -0.49 16.32
N LYS A 22 -0.62 -0.04 17.57
CA LYS A 22 -0.03 1.27 17.92
C LYS A 22 -0.63 2.40 17.07
N ASN A 23 0.17 2.94 16.16
CA ASN A 23 -0.16 4.07 15.27
C ASN A 23 -0.64 3.61 13.88
N ALA A 24 -0.66 2.30 13.60
CA ALA A 24 -1.15 1.79 12.34
C ALA A 24 -2.66 2.04 12.25
N PRO A 25 -3.16 2.60 11.13
CA PRO A 25 -4.57 2.95 11.00
C PRO A 25 -5.48 1.72 10.96
N ASN A 26 -4.95 0.54 10.66
CA ASN A 26 -5.65 -0.74 10.64
C ASN A 26 -4.66 -1.91 10.64
N THR A 27 -5.19 -3.12 10.78
CA THR A 27 -4.43 -4.39 10.73
C THR A 27 -3.71 -4.59 9.39
N TYR A 28 -4.30 -4.14 8.28
CA TYR A 28 -3.67 -4.21 6.97
C TYR A 28 -2.35 -3.42 6.92
N ALA A 29 -2.37 -2.14 7.30
CA ALA A 29 -1.19 -1.28 7.33
C ALA A 29 -0.11 -1.83 8.28
N TYR A 30 -0.54 -2.39 9.41
CA TYR A 30 0.35 -3.06 10.34
C TYR A 30 1.05 -4.28 9.72
N THR A 31 0.29 -5.17 9.07
CA THR A 31 0.87 -6.36 8.40
C THR A 31 1.84 -5.98 7.27
N LYS A 32 1.57 -4.90 6.53
CA LYS A 32 2.49 -4.38 5.50
C LYS A 32 3.77 -3.83 6.11
N CYS A 33 3.68 -3.07 7.20
CA CYS A 33 4.86 -2.59 7.94
C CYS A 33 5.75 -3.76 8.40
N LEU A 34 5.16 -4.80 9.00
CA LEU A 34 5.90 -6.00 9.38
C LEU A 34 6.54 -6.72 8.20
N THR A 35 5.86 -6.74 7.05
CA THR A 35 6.39 -7.36 5.83
C THR A 35 7.59 -6.59 5.30
N GLU A 36 7.55 -5.25 5.33
CA GLU A 36 8.67 -4.42 4.90
C GLU A 36 9.93 -4.67 5.75
N GLU A 37 9.77 -4.78 7.07
CA GLU A 37 10.87 -5.14 7.97
C GLU A 37 11.44 -6.53 7.63
N LEU A 38 10.57 -7.54 7.57
CA LEU A 38 10.96 -8.92 7.27
C LEU A 38 11.69 -9.03 5.93
N VAL A 39 11.21 -8.36 4.90
CA VAL A 39 11.85 -8.36 3.58
C VAL A 39 13.17 -7.59 3.63
N GLY A 40 13.27 -6.52 4.42
CA GLY A 40 14.49 -5.77 4.65
C GLY A 40 15.64 -6.61 5.21
N GLU A 41 15.35 -7.61 6.06
CA GLU A 41 16.34 -8.55 6.60
C GLU A 41 17.11 -9.34 5.51
N TYR A 42 16.52 -9.48 4.31
CA TYR A 42 17.13 -10.21 3.18
C TYR A 42 17.79 -9.29 2.14
N SER A 43 17.86 -7.98 2.38
CA SER A 43 18.37 -6.99 1.41
C SER A 43 19.83 -7.22 1.00
N SER A 44 20.68 -7.70 1.92
CA SER A 44 22.07 -8.05 1.63
C SER A 44 22.21 -9.32 0.76
N GLN A 45 21.15 -10.12 0.63
CA GLN A 45 21.14 -11.38 -0.12
C GLN A 45 20.39 -11.25 -1.45
N LEU A 46 19.41 -10.35 -1.54
CA LEU A 46 18.54 -10.18 -2.70
C LEU A 46 18.43 -8.70 -3.10
N PRO A 47 18.36 -8.38 -4.41
CA PRO A 47 18.06 -7.02 -4.85
C PRO A 47 16.58 -6.70 -4.56
N ILE A 48 16.33 -5.90 -3.53
CA ILE A 48 14.98 -5.62 -3.03
C ILE A 48 14.58 -4.16 -3.27
N ALA A 49 13.36 -3.99 -3.80
CA ALA A 49 12.67 -2.72 -3.83
C ALA A 49 11.32 -2.83 -3.09
N ILE A 50 11.02 -1.83 -2.26
CA ILE A 50 9.74 -1.68 -1.55
C ILE A 50 9.03 -0.48 -2.17
N ALA A 51 7.96 -0.74 -2.93
CA ALA A 51 7.12 0.31 -3.49
C ALA A 51 5.92 0.57 -2.57
N ARG A 52 5.72 1.83 -2.20
CA ARG A 52 4.61 2.32 -1.37
C ARG A 52 3.69 3.21 -2.22
N PRO A 53 2.73 2.62 -2.96
CA PRO A 53 1.78 3.42 -3.73
C PRO A 53 0.79 4.15 -2.82
N SER A 54 0.29 5.30 -3.27
CA SER A 54 -0.89 5.93 -2.67
C SER A 54 -2.17 5.17 -3.02
N ILE A 55 -3.35 5.77 -2.85
CA ILE A 55 -4.62 5.09 -3.10
C ILE A 55 -4.73 4.77 -4.59
N VAL A 56 -4.63 3.48 -4.93
CA VAL A 56 -4.69 3.03 -6.33
C VAL A 56 -6.14 2.99 -6.81
N THR A 57 -6.40 3.59 -7.97
CA THR A 57 -7.70 3.58 -8.66
C THR A 57 -7.59 3.04 -10.08
N ALA A 58 -8.71 3.06 -10.81
CA ALA A 58 -8.81 2.63 -12.20
C ALA A 58 -7.74 3.25 -13.12
N ALA A 59 -7.42 2.53 -14.19
CA ALA A 59 -6.41 2.91 -15.16
C ALA A 59 -6.71 4.26 -15.81
N TRP A 60 -5.68 5.08 -15.99
CA TRP A 60 -5.80 6.32 -16.74
C TRP A 60 -5.81 6.05 -18.26
N LYS A 61 -4.90 5.19 -18.73
CA LYS A 61 -4.68 4.91 -20.16
C LYS A 61 -4.67 3.42 -20.50
N GLU A 62 -3.88 2.62 -19.80
CA GLU A 62 -3.60 1.23 -20.19
C GLU A 62 -4.12 0.23 -19.14
N PRO A 63 -4.60 -0.96 -19.52
CA PRO A 63 -4.78 -1.45 -20.90
C PRO A 63 -5.94 -0.77 -21.63
N ILE A 64 -6.91 -0.23 -20.90
CA ILE A 64 -8.03 0.58 -21.40
C ILE A 64 -8.36 1.63 -20.34
N PRO A 65 -8.67 2.90 -20.68
CA PRO A 65 -9.06 3.90 -19.70
C PRO A 65 -10.26 3.45 -18.85
N GLY A 66 -10.15 3.62 -17.53
CA GLY A 66 -11.17 3.21 -16.56
C GLY A 66 -11.17 1.72 -16.21
N TRP A 67 -10.23 0.93 -16.74
CA TRP A 67 -10.09 -0.48 -16.37
C TRP A 67 -9.75 -0.64 -14.87
N VAL A 68 -10.36 -1.63 -14.23
CA VAL A 68 -10.07 -2.05 -12.86
C VAL A 68 -10.37 -3.54 -12.70
N ASP A 69 -9.61 -4.23 -11.86
CA ASP A 69 -9.77 -5.65 -11.55
C ASP A 69 -10.94 -5.93 -10.58
N ASN A 70 -11.24 -5.00 -9.68
CA ASN A 70 -12.31 -5.10 -8.70
C ASN A 70 -12.91 -3.73 -8.30
N LEU A 71 -14.04 -3.76 -7.58
CA LEU A 71 -14.70 -2.54 -7.08
C LEU A 71 -14.44 -2.32 -5.58
N ASN A 72 -13.34 -2.84 -5.04
CA ASN A 72 -13.06 -2.72 -3.61
C ASN A 72 -12.63 -1.29 -3.27
N GLY A 73 -13.05 -0.84 -2.09
CA GLY A 73 -12.61 0.43 -1.51
C GLY A 73 -12.91 1.64 -2.41
N PRO A 74 -11.91 2.50 -2.71
CA PRO A 74 -12.10 3.77 -3.42
C PRO A 74 -12.69 3.63 -4.82
N THR A 75 -12.37 2.56 -5.56
CA THR A 75 -12.94 2.38 -6.90
C THR A 75 -14.44 2.14 -6.86
N GLY A 76 -14.93 1.33 -5.92
CA GLY A 76 -16.37 1.11 -5.73
C GLY A 76 -17.10 2.39 -5.31
N LEU A 77 -16.48 3.19 -4.46
CA LEU A 77 -16.99 4.50 -4.06
C LEU A 77 -17.14 5.44 -5.28
N ILE A 78 -16.11 5.56 -6.11
CA ILE A 78 -16.13 6.42 -7.31
C ILE A 78 -17.22 5.97 -8.29
N VAL A 79 -17.33 4.66 -8.54
CA VAL A 79 -18.37 4.10 -9.43
C VAL A 79 -19.76 4.33 -8.86
N GLY A 80 -19.96 4.09 -7.56
CA GLY A 80 -21.24 4.30 -6.88
C GLY A 80 -21.68 5.76 -6.90
N ALA A 81 -20.74 6.69 -6.69
CA ALA A 81 -20.99 8.12 -6.79
C ALA A 81 -21.28 8.55 -8.23
N GLY A 82 -20.48 8.09 -9.20
CA GLY A 82 -20.67 8.39 -10.62
C GLY A 82 -21.99 7.89 -11.19
N LYS A 83 -22.50 6.76 -10.70
CA LYS A 83 -23.84 6.22 -11.03
C LYS A 83 -24.98 6.90 -10.26
N GLY A 84 -24.66 7.75 -9.27
CA GLY A 84 -25.64 8.42 -8.43
C GLY A 84 -26.27 7.55 -7.34
N VAL A 85 -25.74 6.34 -7.08
CA VAL A 85 -26.21 5.45 -6.00
C VAL A 85 -25.70 5.96 -4.64
N ILE A 86 -24.43 6.34 -4.58
CA ILE A 86 -23.82 6.96 -3.41
C ILE A 86 -23.97 8.48 -3.56
N ARG A 87 -24.64 9.11 -2.59
CA ARG A 87 -24.90 10.57 -2.60
C ARG A 87 -24.15 11.32 -1.51
N THR A 88 -23.68 10.62 -0.49
CA THR A 88 -22.96 11.19 0.65
C THR A 88 -21.84 10.23 1.07
N MET A 89 -20.76 10.78 1.62
CA MET A 89 -19.66 10.05 2.22
C MET A 89 -19.29 10.71 3.54
N HIS A 90 -18.98 9.91 4.55
CA HIS A 90 -18.42 10.41 5.79
C HIS A 90 -16.90 10.54 5.63
N CYS A 91 -16.41 11.77 5.53
CA CYS A 91 -14.99 12.09 5.43
C CYS A 91 -14.70 13.43 6.07
N ASP A 92 -13.45 13.62 6.50
CA ASP A 92 -12.95 14.95 6.88
C ASP A 92 -12.56 15.71 5.61
N ALA A 93 -13.28 16.79 5.32
CA ALA A 93 -13.06 17.61 4.12
C ALA A 93 -11.76 18.44 4.17
N SER A 94 -11.06 18.47 5.32
CA SER A 94 -9.75 19.12 5.45
C SER A 94 -8.59 18.22 5.00
N LEU A 95 -8.84 16.92 4.78
CA LEU A 95 -7.82 15.97 4.36
C LEU A 95 -7.78 15.84 2.84
N GLU A 96 -6.58 15.73 2.29
CA GLU A 96 -6.35 15.48 0.87
C GLU A 96 -6.11 13.99 0.63
N ALA A 97 -6.87 13.40 -0.29
CA ALA A 97 -6.66 12.01 -0.71
C ALA A 97 -5.70 11.96 -1.91
N ASP A 98 -4.51 11.39 -1.72
CA ASP A 98 -3.59 11.10 -2.82
C ASP A 98 -4.05 9.84 -3.56
N ILE A 99 -4.46 10.02 -4.81
CA ILE A 99 -4.96 8.97 -5.69
C ILE A 99 -3.98 8.77 -6.85
N MET A 100 -3.65 7.50 -7.13
CA MET A 100 -2.79 7.10 -8.23
C MET A 100 -3.51 6.14 -9.18
N PRO A 101 -3.48 6.38 -10.51
CA PRO A 101 -3.96 5.38 -11.48
C PRO A 101 -3.11 4.10 -11.45
N VAL A 102 -3.77 2.94 -11.54
CA VAL A 102 -3.08 1.63 -11.47
C VAL A 102 -1.99 1.47 -12.52
N ASP A 103 -2.19 1.95 -13.74
CA ASP A 103 -1.21 1.88 -14.82
C ASP A 103 0.06 2.68 -14.51
N VAL A 104 -0.10 3.85 -13.88
CA VAL A 104 1.04 4.65 -13.41
C VAL A 104 1.76 3.97 -12.25
N SER A 105 1.01 3.40 -11.29
CA SER A 105 1.59 2.64 -10.18
C SER A 105 2.43 1.47 -10.67
N ILE A 106 1.88 0.65 -11.58
CA ILE A 106 2.54 -0.53 -12.13
C ILE A 106 3.79 -0.15 -12.92
N ASN A 107 3.75 0.93 -13.71
CA ASN A 107 4.93 1.45 -14.39
C ASN A 107 6.03 1.83 -13.38
N GLY A 108 5.67 2.47 -12.26
CA GLY A 108 6.60 2.75 -11.17
C GLY A 108 7.21 1.50 -10.55
N LEU A 109 6.42 0.45 -10.32
CA LEU A 109 6.90 -0.84 -9.80
C LEU A 109 7.88 -1.51 -10.78
N ILE A 110 7.57 -1.53 -12.07
CA ILE A 110 8.45 -2.10 -13.11
C ILE A 110 9.78 -1.35 -13.15
N LEU A 111 9.75 -0.02 -13.06
CA LEU A 111 10.97 0.80 -13.02
C LEU A 111 11.80 0.54 -11.75
N ALA A 112 11.16 0.40 -10.59
CA ALA A 112 11.84 0.08 -9.34
C ALA A 112 12.51 -1.30 -9.41
N ALA A 113 11.79 -2.31 -9.92
CA ALA A 113 12.30 -3.66 -10.13
C ALA A 113 13.50 -3.67 -11.09
N TRP A 114 13.39 -2.98 -12.23
CA TRP A 114 14.51 -2.82 -13.17
C TRP A 114 15.71 -2.13 -12.51
N LYS A 115 15.46 -1.08 -11.70
CA LYS A 115 16.53 -0.36 -11.02
C LYS A 115 17.31 -1.24 -10.05
N VAL A 116 16.65 -2.03 -9.21
CA VAL A 116 17.34 -2.91 -8.26
C VAL A 116 17.92 -4.16 -8.92
N GLY A 117 17.22 -4.75 -9.89
CA GLY A 117 17.64 -6.00 -10.55
C GLY A 117 18.91 -5.86 -11.40
N ASN A 118 19.31 -4.64 -11.77
CA ASN A 118 20.56 -4.36 -12.48
C ASN A 118 21.74 -4.02 -11.55
N ASN A 119 21.56 -4.09 -10.23
CA ASN A 119 22.60 -3.82 -9.24
C ASN A 119 22.77 -5.06 -8.33
N PRO A 120 23.95 -5.25 -7.73
CA PRO A 120 24.10 -6.25 -6.68
C PRO A 120 23.17 -5.93 -5.49
N PRO A 121 22.84 -6.93 -4.64
CA PRO A 121 22.18 -6.70 -3.36
C PRO A 121 22.87 -5.60 -2.52
N SER A 122 22.10 -4.94 -1.66
CA SER A 122 22.50 -3.78 -0.85
C SER A 122 22.08 -4.02 0.59
N ASP A 123 22.80 -3.50 1.57
CA ASP A 123 22.46 -3.67 2.99
C ASP A 123 21.09 -3.06 3.37
N GLU A 124 20.55 -2.19 2.52
CA GLU A 124 19.21 -1.63 2.66
C GLU A 124 18.41 -1.75 1.36
N PRO A 125 17.09 -2.02 1.43
CA PRO A 125 16.22 -2.08 0.27
C PRO A 125 15.94 -0.68 -0.31
N LEU A 126 15.73 -0.59 -1.61
CA LEU A 126 15.25 0.66 -2.24
C LEU A 126 13.79 0.90 -1.87
N VAL A 127 13.50 1.94 -1.08
CA VAL A 127 12.13 2.33 -0.74
C VAL A 127 11.66 3.48 -1.64
N VAL A 128 10.53 3.30 -2.35
CA VAL A 128 9.97 4.29 -3.28
C VAL A 128 8.50 4.55 -2.97
N ASN A 129 8.15 5.81 -2.72
CA ASN A 129 6.76 6.24 -2.65
C ASN A 129 6.24 6.52 -4.07
N VAL A 130 5.16 5.82 -4.47
CA VAL A 130 4.53 5.96 -5.79
C VAL A 130 3.25 6.77 -5.61
N THR A 131 3.43 8.08 -5.48
CA THR A 131 2.42 9.06 -5.04
C THR A 131 2.20 10.13 -6.11
N SER A 132 0.97 10.63 -6.25
CA SER A 132 0.66 11.70 -7.22
C SER A 132 1.04 13.08 -6.69
N TYR A 133 1.28 13.18 -5.38
CA TYR A 133 1.52 14.44 -4.70
C TYR A 133 2.94 15.00 -4.91
N LYS A 134 3.05 16.34 -5.06
CA LYS A 134 4.34 17.05 -5.04
C LYS A 134 4.88 17.07 -3.61
N LYS A 135 6.00 16.39 -3.35
CA LYS A 135 6.84 16.41 -2.13
C LYS A 135 6.19 17.09 -0.91
N VAL A 136 5.72 16.28 0.05
CA VAL A 136 5.47 16.74 1.42
C VAL A 136 6.78 17.32 1.95
N LYS A 137 6.78 18.60 2.35
CA LYS A 137 7.84 19.14 3.21
C LYS A 137 7.70 18.43 4.55
N LEU A 138 8.63 17.52 4.83
CA LEU A 138 8.88 17.04 6.19
C LEU A 138 9.34 18.21 7.08
#